data_AF-A0A448YGB3-F1
#
_entry.id   AF-A0A448YGB3-F1
#
_cell.length_a   1.000
_cell.length_b   1.000
_cell.length_c   1.000
_cell.angle_alpha   90.00
_cell.angle_beta   90.00
_cell.angle_gamma   90.00
#
_symmetry.space_group_name_H-M   'P 1'
#
loop_
_entity.id
_entity.type
_entity.pdbx_description
1 polymer ?
#
loop_
_entity_poly.entity_id
_entity_poly.type
_entity_poly.pdbx_seq_one_letter_code
_entity_poly.pdbx_strand_id
1 'polypeptide(L)'
;MFQCQFGQACGEDWYHEECIMGLKPNTIDRRPHPKDGVGRHHLSSKPGQNATSDEKQPVVDVSEAEEEEEDDGEDILPMPGFPNLETFDTIVCWICVSKFKVEFDRLAILLDCQKVYHVKANSIEERETLLNGTRNNSGGAKRTKQDFPYTILLKKDFKKQIKHTVIENKPENRSLIKLLKEFPYMYDSDPIYKPPEDSDDDNSSVFELGLKELSKVPVEQAITGMQAYDKIKSKLTEFLRPFAEQKKIVTEEEVKKFFSKEMADKK
;
A
#
# COMPACT_ATOMS: atom_id res chain seq x y z
N MET A 1 -7.48 2.37 -8.24
CA MET A 1 -8.71 2.37 -7.40
C MET A 1 -8.74 3.64 -6.55
N PHE A 2 -9.93 4.20 -6.29
CA PHE A 2 -10.11 5.47 -5.56
C PHE A 2 -11.14 5.30 -4.46
N GLN A 3 -10.79 5.71 -3.25
CA GLN A 3 -11.73 5.78 -2.13
C GLN A 3 -12.58 7.06 -2.21
N CYS A 4 -13.87 6.95 -1.91
CA CYS A 4 -14.74 8.13 -1.83
C CYS A 4 -14.50 8.93 -0.55
N GLN A 5 -14.03 10.18 -0.68
CA GLN A 5 -13.69 11.07 0.43
C GLN A 5 -14.89 11.42 1.33
N PHE A 6 -16.12 11.43 0.79
CA PHE A 6 -17.30 11.78 1.57
C PHE A 6 -17.91 10.59 2.31
N GLY A 7 -17.95 9.41 1.69
CA GLY A 7 -18.34 8.16 2.35
C GLY A 7 -19.82 8.00 2.80
N GLN A 8 -20.60 9.05 3.03
CA GLN A 8 -21.89 8.97 3.74
C GLN A 8 -23.03 8.25 2.99
N ALA A 9 -22.95 8.12 1.67
CA ALA A 9 -23.95 7.40 0.88
C ALA A 9 -23.46 6.03 0.42
N CYS A 10 -22.15 5.91 0.15
CA CYS A 10 -21.53 4.70 -0.37
C CYS A 10 -20.91 3.80 0.69
N GLY A 11 -20.74 4.27 1.93
CA GLY A 11 -20.02 3.53 2.98
C GLY A 11 -18.51 3.50 2.76
N GLU A 12 -17.92 4.62 2.33
CA GLU A 12 -16.45 4.77 2.10
C GLU A 12 -15.87 3.75 1.10
N ASP A 13 -16.70 3.32 0.16
CA ASP A 13 -16.37 2.35 -0.87
C ASP A 13 -15.25 2.80 -1.83
N TRP A 14 -14.63 1.81 -2.48
CA TRP A 14 -13.50 1.95 -3.39
C TRP A 14 -13.92 1.67 -4.83
N TYR A 15 -13.55 2.56 -5.75
CA TYR A 15 -13.98 2.49 -7.13
C TYR A 15 -12.81 2.39 -8.11
N HIS A 16 -12.96 1.54 -9.13
CA HIS A 16 -12.09 1.55 -10.31
C HIS A 16 -12.49 2.67 -11.27
N GLU A 17 -11.56 3.09 -12.14
CA GLU A 17 -11.81 4.05 -13.24
C GLU A 17 -13.03 3.62 -14.08
N GLU A 18 -13.12 2.33 -14.42
CA GLU A 18 -14.22 1.77 -15.20
C GLU A 18 -15.55 1.93 -14.45
N CYS A 19 -15.58 1.59 -13.16
CA CYS A 19 -16.78 1.69 -12.32
C CYS A 19 -17.27 3.14 -12.19
N ILE A 20 -16.36 4.10 -12.01
CA ILE A 20 -16.68 5.54 -11.97
C ILE A 20 -17.31 5.99 -13.28
N MET A 21 -16.79 5.49 -14.41
CA MET A 21 -17.33 5.76 -15.74
C MET A 21 -18.61 4.94 -16.04
N GLY A 22 -18.94 3.90 -15.28
CA GLY A 22 -20.08 3.03 -15.56
C GLY A 22 -19.81 1.96 -16.63
N LEU A 23 -18.54 1.67 -16.88
CA LEU A 23 -18.08 0.57 -17.71
C LEU A 23 -17.96 -0.71 -16.87
N LYS A 24 -18.05 -1.88 -17.52
CA LYS A 24 -17.85 -3.17 -16.85
C LYS A 24 -16.35 -3.42 -16.62
N PRO A 25 -15.96 -4.18 -15.58
CA PRO A 25 -14.57 -4.63 -15.44
C PRO A 25 -14.09 -5.35 -16.71
N ASN A 26 -12.81 -5.19 -17.07
CA ASN A 26 -12.18 -5.79 -18.25
C ASN A 26 -12.81 -5.39 -19.60
N THR A 27 -13.54 -4.28 -19.67
CA THR A 27 -14.03 -3.75 -20.96
C THR A 27 -12.88 -3.29 -21.86
N ILE A 28 -11.76 -2.87 -21.25
CA ILE A 28 -10.59 -2.34 -21.94
C ILE A 28 -9.37 -3.04 -21.40
N ASP A 29 -8.58 -3.66 -22.28
CA ASP A 29 -7.27 -4.16 -21.92
C ASP A 29 -6.28 -2.99 -21.86
N ARG A 30 -5.69 -2.78 -20.69
CA ARG A 30 -4.74 -1.70 -20.41
C ARG A 30 -3.32 -2.22 -20.21
N ARG A 31 -3.11 -3.53 -20.35
CA ARG A 31 -1.78 -4.13 -20.27
C ARG A 31 -0.94 -3.64 -21.44
N PRO A 32 0.33 -3.27 -21.20
CA PRO A 32 1.20 -2.90 -22.30
C PRO A 32 1.42 -4.12 -23.19
N HIS A 33 0.99 -4.03 -24.46
CA HIS A 33 1.35 -5.07 -25.42
C HIS A 33 2.85 -4.94 -25.74
N PRO A 34 3.64 -6.02 -25.62
CA PRO A 34 5.03 -5.99 -26.06
C PRO A 34 5.06 -5.67 -27.55
N LYS A 35 5.59 -4.49 -27.89
CA LYS A 35 5.82 -4.12 -29.29
C LYS A 35 6.92 -5.02 -29.84
N ASP A 36 6.67 -5.66 -30.97
CA ASP A 36 7.68 -6.33 -31.77
C ASP A 36 8.88 -5.39 -32.00
N GLY A 37 9.98 -5.69 -31.31
CA GLY A 37 11.35 -5.32 -31.63
C GLY A 37 11.70 -3.82 -31.70
N VAL A 38 11.99 -3.17 -30.57
CA VAL A 38 13.07 -2.16 -30.49
C VAL A 38 13.70 -2.15 -29.09
N GLY A 39 14.98 -2.52 -29.03
CA GLY A 39 15.95 -1.98 -28.07
C GLY A 39 15.77 -2.36 -26.60
N ARG A 40 16.24 -3.55 -26.25
CA ARG A 40 16.59 -3.93 -24.87
C ARG A 40 17.60 -2.91 -24.32
N HIS A 41 17.12 -1.88 -23.62
CA HIS A 41 18.01 -0.93 -22.94
C HIS A 41 18.63 -1.65 -21.75
N HIS A 42 19.94 -1.81 -21.87
CA HIS A 42 20.86 -2.44 -20.95
C HIS A 42 20.83 -1.74 -19.58
N LEU A 43 20.03 -2.22 -18.63
CA LEU A 43 20.35 -2.04 -17.21
C LEU A 43 21.20 -3.23 -16.76
N SER A 44 22.39 -2.88 -16.26
CA SER A 44 23.47 -3.78 -15.95
C SER A 44 23.19 -4.58 -14.68
N SER A 45 22.64 -5.80 -14.81
CA SER A 45 22.77 -6.81 -13.77
C SER A 45 24.14 -7.47 -13.91
N LYS A 46 25.15 -6.95 -13.21
CA LYS A 46 26.31 -7.79 -12.85
C LYS A 46 25.80 -8.77 -11.78
N PRO A 47 25.79 -10.10 -12.03
CA PRO A 47 25.45 -11.05 -10.99
C PRO A 47 26.55 -11.01 -9.93
N GLY A 48 26.15 -10.75 -8.68
CA GLY A 48 27.01 -10.92 -7.52
C GLY A 48 27.51 -12.36 -7.49
N GLN A 49 28.83 -12.52 -7.62
CA GLN A 49 29.51 -13.78 -7.41
C GLN A 49 29.34 -14.15 -5.94
N ASN A 50 28.70 -15.28 -5.65
CA ASN A 50 28.95 -16.05 -4.45
C ASN A 50 29.12 -17.53 -4.86
N ALA A 51 30.16 -18.11 -4.29
CA ALA A 51 30.82 -19.36 -4.63
C ALA A 51 29.99 -20.61 -4.30
N THR A 52 30.04 -21.61 -5.20
CA THR A 52 30.42 -23.04 -4.98
C THR A 52 30.02 -23.67 -3.63
N SER A 53 29.43 -24.85 -3.47
CA SER A 53 29.31 -26.14 -4.17
C SER A 53 28.42 -26.99 -3.21
N ASP A 54 27.57 -27.96 -3.56
CA ASP A 54 27.85 -29.26 -4.14
C ASP A 54 26.53 -30.08 -4.27
N GLU A 55 26.48 -30.84 -5.36
CA GLU A 55 25.85 -32.16 -5.63
C GLU A 55 24.38 -32.54 -5.24
N LYS A 56 23.57 -32.61 -6.31
CA LYS A 56 22.77 -33.77 -6.82
C LYS A 56 22.21 -34.83 -5.84
N GLN A 57 20.88 -35.02 -5.87
CA GLN A 57 20.21 -36.20 -6.49
C GLN A 57 18.66 -36.00 -6.60
N PRO A 58 17.90 -36.84 -7.36
CA PRO A 58 16.89 -36.37 -8.31
C PRO A 58 15.41 -36.68 -7.97
N VAL A 59 14.54 -35.91 -8.64
CA VAL A 59 13.16 -36.16 -9.14
C VAL A 59 12.11 -36.83 -8.24
N VAL A 60 11.04 -36.08 -7.95
CA VAL A 60 9.66 -36.50 -8.24
C VAL A 60 8.86 -35.30 -8.73
N ASP A 61 8.29 -35.50 -9.90
CA ASP A 61 7.48 -34.61 -10.73
C ASP A 61 6.01 -34.74 -10.31
N VAL A 62 5.41 -33.66 -9.82
CA VAL A 62 3.96 -33.44 -9.90
C VAL A 62 3.76 -31.97 -10.24
N SER A 63 3.45 -31.78 -11.52
CA SER A 63 3.00 -30.55 -12.15
C SER A 63 1.73 -30.00 -11.52
N GLU A 64 1.83 -28.83 -10.89
CA GLU A 64 0.79 -27.80 -10.88
C GLU A 64 1.52 -26.48 -11.13
N ALA A 65 1.57 -26.09 -12.40
CA ALA A 65 2.01 -24.77 -12.82
C ALA A 65 0.90 -23.79 -12.45
N GLU A 66 0.91 -23.32 -11.21
CA GLU A 66 0.38 -21.99 -10.92
C GLU A 66 1.42 -21.03 -11.51
N GLU A 67 1.07 -20.42 -12.64
CA GLU A 67 1.77 -19.24 -13.13
C GLU A 67 1.57 -18.15 -12.08
N GLU A 68 2.47 -18.13 -11.09
CA GLU A 68 2.79 -16.90 -10.36
C GLU A 68 3.37 -15.96 -11.40
N GLU A 69 2.49 -15.20 -12.08
CA GLU A 69 2.94 -14.02 -12.82
C GLU A 69 3.60 -13.11 -11.78
N GLU A 70 4.93 -13.06 -11.83
CA GLU A 70 5.72 -12.01 -11.20
C GLU A 70 5.12 -10.70 -11.70
N ASP A 71 4.30 -10.05 -10.86
CA ASP A 71 3.76 -8.70 -11.07
C ASP A 71 4.95 -7.73 -11.12
N ASP A 72 5.58 -7.68 -12.28
CA ASP A 72 6.74 -6.87 -12.59
C ASP A 72 6.33 -5.43 -12.89
N GLY A 73 5.33 -4.90 -12.18
CA GLY A 73 5.02 -3.48 -12.13
C GLY A 73 4.92 -2.82 -13.51
N GLU A 74 4.46 -3.55 -14.53
CA GLU A 74 4.29 -3.01 -15.87
C GLU A 74 3.36 -1.79 -15.81
N ASP A 75 3.83 -0.65 -16.34
CA ASP A 75 3.09 0.61 -16.36
C ASP A 75 1.74 0.43 -17.08
N ILE A 76 0.68 0.15 -16.31
CA ILE A 76 -0.69 0.02 -16.81
C ILE A 76 -1.06 1.30 -17.55
N LEU A 77 -1.53 1.17 -18.79
CA LEU A 77 -1.85 2.32 -19.63
C LEU A 77 -2.99 3.15 -19.02
N PRO A 78 -2.97 4.48 -19.20
CA PRO A 78 -4.01 5.36 -18.67
C PRO A 78 -5.36 5.02 -19.32
N MET A 79 -6.42 5.07 -18.51
CA MET A 79 -7.78 4.81 -18.97
C MET A 79 -8.26 5.87 -19.98
N PRO A 80 -8.65 5.50 -21.21
CA PRO A 80 -9.11 6.48 -22.18
C PRO A 80 -10.41 7.16 -21.73
N GLY A 81 -10.45 8.49 -21.85
CA GLY A 81 -11.61 9.29 -21.42
C GLY A 81 -11.73 9.50 -19.90
N PHE A 82 -10.78 9.00 -19.11
CA PHE A 82 -10.64 9.33 -17.70
C PHE A 82 -9.55 10.40 -17.50
N PRO A 83 -9.71 11.34 -16.56
CA PRO A 83 -8.69 12.36 -16.29
C PRO A 83 -7.37 11.77 -15.81
N ASN A 84 -6.26 12.45 -16.09
CA ASN A 84 -4.94 12.01 -15.64
C ASN A 84 -4.90 11.99 -14.09
N LEU A 85 -4.36 10.92 -13.52
CA LEU A 85 -4.30 10.67 -12.08
C LEU A 85 -3.53 11.74 -11.31
N GLU A 86 -2.59 12.45 -11.94
CA GLU A 86 -1.85 13.54 -11.29
C GLU A 86 -2.68 14.82 -11.11
N THR A 87 -3.81 14.95 -11.82
CA THR A 87 -4.63 16.17 -11.81
C THR A 87 -5.53 16.30 -10.59
N PHE A 88 -5.71 15.22 -9.85
CA PHE A 88 -6.56 15.16 -8.67
C PHE A 88 -5.92 14.28 -7.60
N ASP A 89 -6.49 14.26 -6.41
CA ASP A 89 -5.98 13.55 -5.24
C ASP A 89 -7.02 12.55 -4.72
N THR A 90 -8.25 13.03 -4.55
CA THR A 90 -9.36 12.22 -4.03
C THR A 90 -10.64 12.47 -4.84
N ILE A 91 -11.66 11.64 -4.62
CA ILE A 91 -12.93 11.72 -5.34
C ILE A 91 -14.13 11.80 -4.41
N VAL A 92 -15.24 12.35 -4.90
CA VAL A 92 -16.58 12.14 -4.33
C VAL A 92 -17.40 11.38 -5.36
N CYS A 93 -17.73 10.13 -5.06
CA CYS A 93 -18.39 9.23 -6.00
C CYS A 93 -19.79 9.71 -6.40
N TRP A 94 -20.25 9.25 -7.56
CA TRP A 94 -21.56 9.61 -8.12
C TRP A 94 -22.73 9.29 -7.18
N ILE A 95 -22.61 8.27 -6.33
CA ILE A 95 -23.65 7.91 -5.35
C ILE A 95 -23.80 9.01 -4.30
N CYS A 96 -22.67 9.45 -3.73
CA CYS A 96 -22.62 10.54 -2.76
C CYS A 96 -23.08 11.86 -3.36
N VAL A 97 -22.61 12.19 -4.57
CA VAL A 97 -23.04 13.39 -5.29
C VAL A 97 -24.53 13.35 -5.59
N SER A 98 -25.10 12.22 -6.03
CA SER A 98 -26.54 12.10 -6.29
C SER A 98 -27.39 12.31 -5.04
N LYS A 99 -26.93 11.86 -3.86
CA LYS A 99 -27.66 12.04 -2.60
C LYS A 99 -27.66 13.50 -2.13
N PHE A 100 -26.56 14.23 -2.33
CA PHE A 100 -26.38 15.63 -1.91
C PHE A 100 -26.09 16.54 -3.11
N LYS A 101 -26.96 16.45 -4.13
CA LYS A 101 -26.71 17.05 -5.45
C LYS A 101 -26.48 18.55 -5.40
N VAL A 102 -27.29 19.28 -4.63
CA VAL A 102 -27.27 20.74 -4.59
C VAL A 102 -25.97 21.24 -3.95
N GLU A 103 -25.55 20.61 -2.86
CA GLU A 103 -24.36 20.95 -2.10
C GLU A 103 -23.10 20.65 -2.93
N PHE A 104 -23.02 19.47 -3.53
CA PHE A 104 -21.87 19.07 -4.35
C PHE A 104 -21.82 19.76 -5.71
N ASP A 105 -22.96 20.12 -6.32
CA ASP A 105 -23.00 21.00 -7.49
C ASP A 105 -22.33 22.34 -7.15
N ARG A 106 -22.64 22.91 -5.97
CA ARG A 106 -22.06 24.17 -5.52
C ARG A 106 -20.57 24.03 -5.19
N LEU A 107 -20.18 22.94 -4.51
CA LEU A 107 -18.79 22.64 -4.18
C LEU A 107 -17.93 22.53 -5.46
N ALA A 108 -18.44 21.82 -6.48
CA ALA A 108 -17.73 21.66 -7.74
C ALA A 108 -17.47 22.98 -8.46
N ILE A 109 -18.40 23.95 -8.36
CA ILE A 109 -18.23 25.30 -8.91
C ILE A 109 -17.19 26.09 -8.11
N LEU A 110 -17.25 26.03 -6.77
CA LEU A 110 -16.34 26.78 -5.91
C LEU A 110 -14.88 26.35 -6.04
N LEU A 111 -14.65 25.05 -6.18
CA LEU A 111 -13.32 24.45 -6.25
C LEU A 111 -12.82 24.23 -7.69
N ASP A 112 -13.61 24.61 -8.70
CA ASP A 112 -13.33 24.34 -10.12
C ASP A 112 -12.91 22.88 -10.35
N CYS A 113 -13.79 21.97 -9.92
CA CYS A 113 -13.53 20.54 -9.97
C CYS A 113 -13.93 19.94 -11.32
N GLN A 114 -13.12 19.00 -11.80
CA GLN A 114 -13.46 18.20 -12.96
C GLN A 114 -14.55 17.17 -12.61
N LYS A 115 -15.49 16.97 -13.52
CA LYS A 115 -16.61 16.03 -13.37
C LYS A 115 -16.46 14.86 -14.32
N VAL A 116 -16.64 13.64 -13.81
CA VAL A 116 -16.69 12.41 -14.59
C VAL A 116 -18.09 11.82 -14.49
N TYR A 117 -18.84 11.82 -15.59
CA TYR A 117 -20.21 11.31 -15.60
C TYR A 117 -20.23 9.78 -15.57
N HIS A 118 -21.10 9.19 -14.75
CA HIS A 118 -21.32 7.76 -14.70
C HIS A 118 -22.42 7.40 -15.71
N VAL A 119 -22.03 6.69 -16.77
CA VAL A 119 -22.93 6.30 -17.87
C VAL A 119 -22.73 4.81 -18.12
N LYS A 120 -23.79 4.03 -17.88
CA LYS A 120 -23.76 2.59 -18.10
C LYS A 120 -23.61 2.31 -19.60
N ALA A 121 -22.47 1.73 -19.99
CA ALA A 121 -22.15 1.38 -21.37
C ALA A 121 -21.27 0.12 -21.40
N ASN A 122 -21.28 -0.60 -22.53
CA ASN A 122 -20.44 -1.76 -22.74
C ASN A 122 -19.16 -1.43 -23.51
N SER A 123 -19.03 -0.23 -24.09
CA SER A 123 -17.81 0.26 -24.75
C SER A 123 -17.60 1.76 -24.54
N ILE A 124 -16.37 2.23 -24.76
CA ILE A 124 -16.03 3.67 -24.70
C ILE A 124 -16.82 4.44 -25.76
N GLU A 125 -16.92 3.91 -26.97
CA GLU A 125 -17.64 4.54 -28.08
C GLU A 125 -19.14 4.68 -27.79
N GLU A 126 -19.77 3.65 -27.22
CA GLU A 126 -21.16 3.70 -26.77
C GLU A 126 -21.34 4.78 -25.69
N ARG A 127 -20.42 4.84 -24.73
CA ARG A 127 -20.42 5.89 -23.70
C ARG A 127 -20.30 7.29 -24.31
N GLU A 128 -19.37 7.50 -25.23
CA GLU A 128 -19.19 8.80 -25.88
C GLU A 128 -20.38 9.20 -26.73
N THR A 129 -21.00 8.25 -27.43
CA THR A 129 -22.23 8.53 -28.21
C THR A 129 -23.41 8.86 -27.31
N LEU A 130 -23.54 8.25 -26.13
CA LEU A 130 -24.56 8.61 -25.14
C LEU A 130 -24.32 10.01 -24.55
N LEU A 131 -23.06 10.35 -24.26
CA LEU A 131 -22.68 11.68 -23.79
C LEU A 131 -22.88 12.76 -24.87
N ASN A 132 -22.44 12.50 -26.11
CA ASN A 132 -22.46 13.42 -27.24
C ASN A 132 -23.82 13.47 -27.97
N GLY A 133 -24.64 12.43 -27.86
CA GLY A 133 -26.03 12.42 -28.33
C GLY A 133 -26.91 13.47 -27.65
N THR A 134 -26.41 14.05 -26.56
CA THR A 134 -26.94 15.26 -25.89
C THR A 134 -26.61 16.56 -26.65
N ARG A 135 -25.61 16.58 -27.54
CA ARG A 135 -25.07 17.79 -28.19
C ARG A 135 -25.43 17.98 -29.68
N ASN A 136 -25.65 16.92 -30.48
CA ASN A 136 -25.56 17.02 -31.95
C ASN A 136 -26.85 16.80 -32.78
N ASN A 137 -28.07 16.95 -32.25
CA ASN A 137 -29.28 16.82 -33.10
C ASN A 137 -30.01 18.15 -33.31
N SER A 138 -29.67 18.83 -34.40
CA SER A 138 -30.39 19.98 -34.97
C SER A 138 -31.69 19.51 -35.65
N GLY A 139 -32.66 19.06 -34.84
CA GLY A 139 -33.92 18.53 -35.35
C GLY A 139 -35.05 18.52 -34.32
N GLY A 140 -35.74 19.65 -34.20
CA GLY A 140 -37.20 19.78 -34.05
C GLY A 140 -37.99 19.14 -32.89
N ALA A 141 -37.44 18.24 -32.07
CA ALA A 141 -38.17 17.64 -30.95
C ALA A 141 -37.61 18.10 -29.60
N LYS A 142 -38.47 18.66 -28.72
CA LYS A 142 -38.10 19.00 -27.34
C LYS A 142 -37.64 17.73 -26.62
N ARG A 143 -36.33 17.57 -26.40
CA ARG A 143 -35.76 16.42 -25.69
C ARG A 143 -35.53 16.75 -24.23
N THR A 144 -35.93 15.85 -23.35
CA THR A 144 -35.55 15.81 -21.94
C THR A 144 -34.05 15.59 -21.87
N LYS A 145 -33.30 16.58 -21.33
CA LYS A 145 -31.86 16.48 -21.10
C LYS A 145 -31.63 15.29 -20.16
N GLN A 146 -30.94 14.25 -20.62
CA GLN A 146 -30.69 13.06 -19.81
C GLN A 146 -29.69 13.44 -18.71
N ASP A 147 -30.15 13.49 -17.46
CA ASP A 147 -29.32 13.88 -16.32
C ASP A 147 -28.55 12.64 -15.84
N PHE A 148 -27.26 12.58 -16.13
CA PHE A 148 -26.40 11.49 -15.70
C PHE A 148 -25.73 11.86 -14.36
N PRO A 149 -25.70 10.93 -13.39
CA PRO A 149 -24.98 11.16 -12.15
C PRO A 149 -23.48 11.28 -12.45
N TYR A 150 -22.73 11.99 -11.61
CA TYR A 150 -21.33 12.29 -11.88
C TYR A 150 -20.49 12.28 -10.61
N THR A 151 -19.23 11.91 -10.76
CA THR A 151 -18.19 11.94 -9.74
C THR A 151 -17.42 13.25 -9.84
N ILE A 152 -17.06 13.84 -8.69
CA ILE A 152 -16.25 15.05 -8.60
C ILE A 152 -14.83 14.66 -8.24
N LEU A 153 -13.85 15.21 -8.95
CA LEU A 153 -12.42 15.03 -8.67
C LEU A 153 -11.91 16.22 -7.85
N LEU A 154 -11.36 15.94 -6.66
CA LEU A 154 -10.84 16.93 -5.73
C LEU A 154 -9.31 17.05 -5.87
N LYS A 155 -8.81 18.29 -5.99
CA LYS A 155 -7.37 18.60 -6.08
C LYS A 155 -6.71 18.61 -4.70
N LYS A 156 -5.38 18.46 -4.62
CA LYS A 156 -4.61 18.39 -3.34
C LYS A 156 -4.92 19.49 -2.31
N ASP A 157 -5.23 20.71 -2.75
CA ASP A 157 -5.53 21.84 -1.84
C ASP A 157 -7.02 21.98 -1.44
N PHE A 158 -7.87 21.00 -1.78
CA PHE A 158 -9.32 21.10 -1.54
C PHE A 158 -9.67 21.36 -0.07
N LYS A 159 -9.01 20.67 0.88
CA LYS A 159 -9.29 20.81 2.32
C LYS A 159 -9.11 22.26 2.80
N LYS A 160 -8.04 22.93 2.36
CA LYS A 160 -7.77 24.34 2.70
C LYS A 160 -8.83 25.27 2.14
N GLN A 161 -9.24 25.04 0.88
CA GLN A 161 -10.26 25.84 0.20
C GLN A 161 -11.65 25.67 0.85
N ILE A 162 -12.00 24.45 1.24
CA ILE A 162 -13.24 24.16 1.97
C ILE A 162 -13.20 24.86 3.34
N LYS A 163 -12.09 24.73 4.08
CA LYS A 163 -11.92 25.39 5.40
C LYS A 163 -12.09 26.90 5.30
N HIS A 164 -11.48 27.53 4.30
CA HIS A 164 -11.65 28.96 4.03
C HIS A 164 -13.12 29.31 3.75
N THR A 165 -13.80 28.52 2.91
CA THR A 165 -15.22 28.73 2.57
C THR A 165 -16.15 28.62 3.79
N VAL A 166 -15.86 27.69 4.71
CA VAL A 166 -16.61 27.54 5.96
C VAL A 166 -16.43 28.74 6.88
N ILE A 167 -15.24 29.32 6.93
CA ILE A 167 -14.93 30.52 7.74
C ILE A 167 -15.57 31.78 7.15
N GLU A 168 -15.45 31.99 5.83
CA GLU A 168 -16.06 33.14 5.15
C GLU A 168 -17.59 33.19 5.29
N ASN A 169 -18.22 32.02 5.44
CA ASN A 169 -19.64 31.85 5.74
C ASN A 169 -20.59 32.68 4.85
N LYS A 170 -20.34 32.70 3.53
CA LYS A 170 -21.16 33.42 2.55
C LYS A 170 -22.60 32.86 2.50
N PRO A 171 -23.64 33.71 2.39
CA PRO A 171 -25.04 33.28 2.45
C PRO A 171 -25.42 32.33 1.30
N GLU A 172 -24.78 32.45 0.14
CA GLU A 172 -25.01 31.60 -1.03
C GLU A 172 -24.61 30.13 -0.80
N ASN A 173 -23.72 29.88 0.16
CA ASN A 173 -23.20 28.55 0.47
C ASN A 173 -23.82 27.96 1.75
N ARG A 174 -24.90 28.55 2.28
CA ARG A 174 -25.47 28.19 3.59
C ARG A 174 -25.76 26.69 3.73
N SER A 175 -26.37 26.07 2.73
CA SER A 175 -26.68 24.62 2.74
C SER A 175 -25.42 23.77 2.73
N LEU A 176 -24.45 24.11 1.88
CA LEU A 176 -23.16 23.44 1.81
C LEU A 176 -22.38 23.58 3.12
N ILE A 177 -22.36 24.77 3.73
CA ILE A 177 -21.67 25.01 5.01
C ILE A 177 -22.34 24.22 6.13
N LYS A 178 -23.67 24.09 6.12
CA LYS A 178 -24.38 23.24 7.10
C LYS A 178 -23.92 21.79 6.98
N LEU A 179 -23.85 21.26 5.75
CA LEU A 179 -23.36 19.90 5.48
C LEU A 179 -21.90 19.73 5.92
N LEU A 180 -21.02 20.67 5.56
CA LEU A 180 -19.60 20.61 5.93
C LEU A 180 -19.39 20.67 7.45
N LYS A 181 -20.21 21.43 8.18
CA LYS A 181 -20.17 21.46 9.65
C LYS A 181 -20.64 20.14 10.29
N GLU A 182 -21.56 19.43 9.64
CA GLU A 182 -21.98 18.10 10.06
C GLU A 182 -20.88 17.05 9.81
N PHE A 183 -20.04 17.27 8.78
CA PHE A 183 -18.96 16.37 8.38
C PHE A 183 -17.58 17.06 8.36
N PRO A 184 -16.96 17.36 9.53
CA PRO A 184 -15.72 18.13 9.61
C PRO A 184 -14.50 17.49 8.92
N TYR A 185 -14.45 16.15 8.84
CA TYR A 185 -13.35 15.42 8.19
C TYR A 185 -13.17 15.76 6.70
N MET A 186 -14.17 16.39 6.07
CA MET A 186 -14.07 16.92 4.71
C MET A 186 -13.04 18.04 4.56
N TYR A 187 -12.68 18.74 5.65
CA TYR A 187 -11.72 19.85 5.62
C TYR A 187 -10.69 19.82 6.76
N ASP A 188 -10.97 19.14 7.87
CA ASP A 188 -9.99 18.92 8.91
C ASP A 188 -9.11 17.69 8.61
N SER A 189 -7.91 17.67 9.17
CA SER A 189 -7.01 16.54 9.10
C SER A 189 -7.40 15.51 10.15
N ASP A 190 -7.37 14.23 9.81
CA ASP A 190 -7.61 13.18 10.78
C ASP A 190 -6.52 13.21 11.86
N PRO A 191 -6.89 13.03 13.14
CA PRO A 191 -5.91 12.96 14.21
C PRO A 191 -5.01 11.75 13.98
N ILE A 192 -3.70 11.94 14.08
CA ILE A 192 -2.75 10.83 14.05
C ILE A 192 -3.03 9.96 15.28
N TYR A 193 -3.56 8.76 15.06
CA TYR A 193 -3.73 7.78 16.13
C TYR A 193 -2.36 7.47 16.72
N LYS A 194 -2.24 7.69 18.03
CA LYS A 194 -1.10 7.23 18.82
C LYS A 194 -1.62 6.14 19.74
N PRO A 195 -0.99 4.96 19.76
CA PRO A 195 -1.25 3.98 20.80
C PRO A 195 -1.17 4.65 22.18
N PRO A 196 -1.99 4.20 23.16
CA PRO A 196 -1.83 4.64 24.55
C PRO A 196 -0.38 4.43 25.00
N GLU A 197 0.13 5.34 25.83
CA GLU A 197 1.41 5.12 26.49
C GLU A 197 1.22 4.01 27.54
N ASP A 198 1.89 2.88 27.36
CA ASP A 198 1.86 1.78 28.34
C ASP A 198 2.60 2.23 29.61
N SER A 199 2.02 2.01 30.79
CA SER A 199 2.60 2.42 32.08
C SER A 199 3.85 1.64 32.49
N ASP A 200 4.12 0.53 31.79
CA ASP A 200 5.13 -0.47 32.17
C ASP A 200 6.37 -0.43 31.28
N ASP A 201 6.35 0.36 30.19
CA ASP A 201 7.51 0.63 29.36
C ASP A 201 8.17 1.93 29.84
N ASP A 202 9.15 1.80 30.74
CA ASP A 202 10.25 2.76 30.79
C ASP A 202 10.71 2.95 29.33
N ASN A 203 10.59 4.17 28.78
CA ASN A 203 10.85 4.60 27.39
C ASN A 203 12.16 4.10 26.71
N SER A 204 12.96 3.30 27.39
CA SER A 204 14.12 2.59 26.86
C SER A 204 13.71 1.29 26.16
N SER A 205 14.12 1.16 24.90
CA SER A 205 14.07 -0.12 24.19
C SER A 205 14.77 -1.23 24.98
N VAL A 206 14.35 -2.49 24.81
CA VAL A 206 15.03 -3.69 25.39
C VAL A 206 16.54 -3.67 25.13
N PHE A 207 16.95 -3.17 23.96
CA PHE A 207 18.34 -2.98 23.59
C PHE A 207 19.07 -1.99 24.52
N GLU A 208 18.43 -0.86 24.83
CA GLU A 208 18.97 0.18 25.70
C GLU A 208 19.03 -0.27 27.16
N LEU A 209 18.01 -1.01 27.63
CA LEU A 209 18.04 -1.70 28.92
C LEU A 209 19.21 -2.69 29.00
N GLY A 210 19.44 -3.48 27.94
CA GLY A 210 20.55 -4.43 27.87
C GLY A 210 21.92 -3.75 27.91
N LEU A 211 22.10 -2.63 27.19
CA LEU A 211 23.34 -1.86 27.20
C LEU A 211 23.60 -1.22 28.57
N LYS A 212 22.55 -0.70 29.20
CA LYS A 212 22.61 -0.12 30.55
C LYS A 212 23.06 -1.18 31.57
N GLU A 213 22.53 -2.40 31.48
CA GLU A 213 22.93 -3.47 32.41
C GLU A 213 24.36 -3.95 32.13
N LEU A 214 24.74 -4.11 30.86
CA LEU A 214 26.10 -4.51 30.49
C LEU A 214 27.14 -3.47 30.92
N SER A 215 26.81 -2.18 30.86
CA SER A 215 27.68 -1.08 31.30
C SER A 215 27.99 -1.10 32.80
N LYS A 216 27.18 -1.78 33.61
CA LYS A 216 27.41 -1.94 35.05
C LYS A 216 28.43 -3.03 35.38
N VAL A 217 28.73 -3.91 34.42
CA VAL A 217 29.69 -5.00 34.64
C VAL A 217 31.12 -4.42 34.66
N PRO A 218 31.92 -4.67 35.71
CA PRO A 218 33.30 -4.23 35.75
C PRO A 218 34.11 -4.78 34.57
N VAL A 219 34.92 -3.92 33.95
CA VAL A 219 35.71 -4.27 32.76
C VAL A 219 36.59 -5.51 32.98
N GLU A 220 37.17 -5.68 34.17
CA GLU A 220 38.00 -6.84 34.51
C GLU A 220 37.21 -8.16 34.51
N GLN A 221 35.97 -8.14 35.03
CA GLN A 221 35.09 -9.30 35.02
C GLN A 221 34.62 -9.61 33.60
N ALA A 222 34.35 -8.57 32.79
CA ALA A 222 34.00 -8.73 31.39
C ALA A 222 35.16 -9.35 30.58
N ILE A 223 36.41 -8.88 30.78
CA ILE A 223 37.60 -9.44 30.13
C ILE A 223 37.82 -10.89 30.54
N THR A 224 37.72 -11.19 31.84
CA THR A 224 37.88 -12.56 32.35
C THR A 224 36.78 -13.48 31.81
N GLY A 225 35.54 -12.98 31.74
CA GLY A 225 34.39 -13.67 31.15
C GLY A 225 34.59 -13.95 29.67
N MET A 226 35.09 -12.98 28.90
CA MET A 226 35.40 -13.14 27.48
C MET A 226 36.50 -14.18 27.26
N GLN A 227 37.59 -14.13 28.04
CA GLN A 227 38.65 -15.13 27.98
C GLN A 227 38.19 -16.53 28.40
N ALA A 228 37.30 -16.63 29.40
CA ALA A 228 36.72 -17.89 29.82
C ALA A 228 35.78 -18.47 28.75
N TYR A 229 34.97 -17.61 28.13
CA TYR A 229 34.11 -17.97 27.02
C TYR A 229 34.91 -18.46 25.81
N ASP A 230 35.96 -17.73 25.41
CA ASP A 230 36.83 -18.14 24.30
C ASP A 230 37.49 -19.49 24.56
N LYS A 231 37.96 -19.74 25.79
CA LYS A 231 38.50 -21.05 26.19
C LYS A 231 37.47 -22.17 26.08
N ILE A 232 36.25 -21.94 26.56
CA ILE A 232 35.16 -22.94 26.47
C ILE A 232 34.78 -23.15 25.00
N LYS A 233 34.68 -22.09 24.21
CA LYS A 233 34.36 -22.12 22.79
C LYS A 233 35.40 -22.92 22.01
N SER A 234 36.70 -22.70 22.22
CA SER A 234 37.76 -23.47 21.56
C SER A 234 37.67 -24.96 21.91
N LYS A 235 37.56 -25.30 23.19
CA LYS A 235 37.44 -26.71 23.64
C LYS A 235 36.18 -27.38 23.12
N LEU A 236 35.05 -26.65 23.10
CA LEU A 236 33.79 -27.16 22.56
C LEU A 236 33.91 -27.37 21.05
N THR A 237 34.58 -26.46 20.34
CA THR A 237 34.82 -26.60 18.89
C THR A 237 35.72 -27.81 18.60
N GLU A 238 36.74 -28.07 19.42
CA GLU A 238 37.58 -29.28 19.33
C GLU A 238 36.79 -30.56 19.64
N PHE A 239 35.92 -30.54 20.66
CA PHE A 239 35.06 -31.66 21.00
C PHE A 239 34.04 -31.97 19.89
N LEU A 240 33.46 -30.94 19.27
CA LEU A 240 32.43 -31.07 18.23
C LEU A 240 33.01 -31.36 16.83
N ARG A 241 34.28 -31.04 16.56
CA ARG A 241 34.96 -31.29 15.27
C ARG A 241 34.84 -32.74 14.76
N PRO A 242 35.14 -33.80 15.54
CA PRO A 242 35.03 -35.18 15.05
C PRO A 242 33.59 -35.59 14.74
N PHE A 243 32.58 -35.01 15.40
CA PHE A 243 31.17 -35.28 15.10
C PHE A 243 30.75 -34.68 13.75
N ALA A 244 31.27 -33.50 13.43
CA ALA A 244 31.08 -32.87 12.13
C ALA A 244 31.75 -33.67 11.00
N GLU A 245 32.98 -34.14 11.22
CA GLU A 245 33.72 -34.96 10.24
C GLU A 245 33.08 -36.35 10.01
N GLN A 246 32.54 -36.96 11.07
CA GLN A 246 31.89 -38.27 11.02
C GLN A 246 30.40 -38.20 10.64
N LYS A 247 29.86 -36.99 10.35
CA LYS A 247 28.43 -36.73 10.11
C LYS A 247 27.51 -37.36 11.17
N LYS A 248 27.95 -37.37 12.44
CA LYS A 248 27.23 -37.97 13.56
C LYS A 248 26.41 -36.90 14.30
N ILE A 249 25.17 -37.22 14.65
CA ILE A 249 24.31 -36.35 15.46
C ILE A 249 24.81 -36.36 16.91
N VAL A 250 25.01 -35.16 17.47
CA VAL A 250 25.42 -34.97 18.88
C VAL A 250 24.20 -35.09 19.79
N THR A 251 24.30 -35.93 20.82
CA THR A 251 23.21 -36.17 21.78
C THR A 251 23.37 -35.34 23.06
N GLU A 252 22.25 -35.10 23.77
CA GLU A 252 22.23 -34.33 25.03
C GLU A 252 23.16 -34.94 26.10
N GLU A 253 23.24 -36.27 26.15
CA GLU A 253 24.09 -36.98 27.10
C GLU A 253 25.58 -36.73 26.86
N GLU A 254 26.01 -36.65 25.60
CA GLU A 254 27.42 -36.41 25.23
C GLU A 254 27.85 -34.98 25.64
N VAL A 255 26.97 -34.00 25.45
CA VAL A 255 27.21 -32.61 25.88
C VAL A 255 27.26 -32.50 27.41
N LYS A 256 26.31 -33.12 28.12
CA LYS A 256 26.32 -33.14 29.60
C LYS A 256 27.56 -33.82 30.16
N LYS A 257 28.01 -34.92 29.55
CA LYS A 257 29.26 -35.63 29.93
C LYS A 257 30.49 -34.74 29.74
N PHE A 258 30.57 -33.98 28.63
CA PHE A 258 31.66 -33.03 28.37
C PHE A 258 31.76 -31.96 29.46
N PHE A 259 30.65 -31.27 29.76
CA PHE A 259 30.65 -30.23 30.80
C PHE A 259 30.88 -30.79 32.20
N SER A 260 30.36 -31.99 32.51
CA SER A 260 30.60 -32.64 33.81
C SER A 260 32.08 -33.01 34.00
N LYS A 261 32.75 -33.44 32.94
CA LYS A 261 34.19 -33.73 32.94
C LYS A 261 35.02 -32.45 33.15
N GLU A 262 34.74 -31.40 32.39
CA GLU A 262 35.43 -30.10 32.51
C GLU A 262 35.20 -29.42 33.87
N MET A 263 34.05 -29.65 34.51
CA MET A 263 33.77 -29.20 35.88
C MET A 263 34.55 -30.00 36.92
N ALA A 264 34.79 -31.29 36.69
CA ALA A 264 35.57 -32.15 37.58
C ALA A 264 37.08 -31.86 37.51
N ASP A 265 37.60 -31.54 36.31
CA ASP A 265 39.01 -31.21 36.09
C ASP A 265 39.42 -29.83 36.67
N LYS A 266 38.46 -29.01 37.12
CA LYS A 266 38.70 -27.69 37.75
C LYS A 266 38.73 -27.69 39.29
N LYS A 267 38.59 -28.86 39.92
CA LYS A 267 38.55 -29.03 41.38
C LYS A 267 39.87 -29.56 41.92
#